data_AF-A0A923UL01-F1
#
_entry.id   AF-A0A923UL01-F1
#
_cell.length_a   1.000
_cell.length_b   1.000
_cell.length_c   1.000
_cell.angle_alpha   90.00
_cell.angle_beta   90.00
_cell.angle_gamma   90.00
#
_symmetry.space_group_name_H-M   'P 1'
#
loop_
_entity.id
_entity.type
_entity.pdbx_description
1 polymer ?
#
loop_
_entity_poly.entity_id
_entity_poly.type
_entity_poly.pdbx_seq_one_letter_code
_entity_poly.pdbx_strand_id
1 'polypeptide(L)'
;QKLQKLNAKFNVEINPSIALSPEHLILFNKYKNHVPFDAAPSLTHLLFDDKLSNIFDSYEVCIYDEMKLIACGFFDLGKDASTGITCFYDPDYQKYSLGKYLMFLKMDFSKKQEISFFYPGYFAPNFPMFDYKLDLAKPFLEFLDLSTSQWKPFEEYEYSETPFAEMTQKLEELSACLTKRNFEHTFLKYEYFDAELSATMNGTGTFDFPIFLLCFERDNSISNPIIIYDVISRQYHLVVCDVVYHLNNEKIKLDFYNENLLQMTQHLFATESAEAMALVVSKSLQKTIGEMKS
;
A
#
# COMPACT_ATOMS: atom_id res chain seq x y z
N GLN A 1 21.77 -15.18 -15.00
CA GLN A 1 23.20 -15.49 -15.31
C GLN A 1 24.21 -14.91 -14.32
N LYS A 2 24.28 -13.59 -14.05
CA LYS A 2 25.25 -13.02 -13.09
C LYS A 2 25.05 -13.52 -11.64
N LEU A 3 23.81 -13.50 -11.14
CA LEU A 3 23.47 -13.97 -9.78
C LEU A 3 23.73 -15.47 -9.60
N GLN A 4 23.36 -16.30 -10.59
CA GLN A 4 23.65 -17.74 -10.56
C GLN A 4 25.14 -18.04 -10.48
N LYS A 5 25.97 -17.36 -11.30
CA LYS A 5 27.43 -17.53 -11.26
C LYS A 5 28.03 -17.11 -9.92
N LEU A 6 27.56 -15.99 -9.35
CA LEU A 6 28.02 -15.48 -8.06
C LEU A 6 27.74 -16.46 -6.90
N ASN A 7 26.63 -17.19 -6.99
CA ASN A 7 26.13 -18.06 -5.92
C ASN A 7 26.31 -19.56 -6.22
N ALA A 8 27.03 -19.93 -7.28
CA ALA A 8 27.13 -21.31 -7.78
C ALA A 8 27.77 -22.31 -6.79
N LYS A 9 28.46 -21.81 -5.75
CA LYS A 9 29.07 -22.64 -4.70
C LYS A 9 28.11 -23.04 -3.57
N PHE A 10 26.96 -22.37 -3.48
CA PHE A 10 25.98 -22.64 -2.43
C PHE A 10 24.98 -23.69 -2.90
N ASN A 11 24.52 -24.52 -1.96
CA ASN A 11 23.46 -25.48 -2.22
C ASN A 11 22.11 -24.77 -2.17
N VAL A 12 21.20 -25.13 -3.08
CA VAL A 12 19.86 -24.57 -3.16
C VAL A 12 18.85 -25.70 -3.09
N GLU A 13 17.88 -25.57 -2.19
CA GLU A 13 16.75 -26.48 -2.05
C GLU A 13 15.45 -25.69 -2.23
N ILE A 14 14.50 -26.27 -2.97
CA ILE A 14 13.16 -25.69 -3.18
C ILE A 14 12.13 -26.76 -2.89
N ASN A 15 11.34 -26.57 -1.84
CA ASN A 15 10.41 -27.57 -1.33
C ASN A 15 9.06 -26.94 -0.99
N PRO A 16 7.96 -27.73 -0.97
CA PRO A 16 6.71 -27.28 -0.35
C PRO A 16 6.94 -26.88 1.10
N SER A 17 6.40 -25.73 1.50
CA SER A 17 6.55 -25.20 2.85
C SER A 17 5.53 -25.84 3.79
N ILE A 18 5.97 -26.87 4.52
CA ILE A 18 5.10 -27.65 5.42
C ILE A 18 5.14 -27.11 6.85
N ALA A 19 6.31 -26.68 7.32
CA ALA A 19 6.50 -26.19 8.68
C ALA A 19 7.75 -25.31 8.81
N LEU A 20 7.72 -24.38 9.77
CA LEU A 20 8.89 -23.56 10.12
C LEU A 20 9.87 -24.35 11.00
N SER A 21 11.14 -24.38 10.60
CA SER A 21 12.22 -24.94 11.41
C SER A 21 12.80 -23.89 12.37
N PRO A 22 13.50 -24.31 13.45
CA PRO A 22 14.24 -23.39 14.30
C PRO A 22 15.28 -22.55 13.53
N GLU A 23 15.87 -23.10 12.48
CA GLU A 23 16.86 -22.40 11.63
C GLU A 23 16.23 -21.23 10.87
N HIS A 24 14.99 -21.40 10.37
CA HIS A 24 14.23 -20.31 9.75
C HIS A 24 14.03 -19.14 10.71
N LEU A 25 13.62 -19.44 11.95
CA LEU A 25 13.35 -18.43 12.98
C LEU A 25 14.61 -17.68 13.39
N ILE A 26 15.73 -18.40 13.58
CA ILE A 26 17.02 -17.81 13.94
C ILE A 26 17.53 -16.90 12.82
N LEU A 27 17.48 -17.35 11.57
CA LEU A 27 17.95 -16.59 10.42
C LEU A 27 17.09 -15.33 10.21
N PHE A 28 15.76 -15.46 10.29
CA PHE A 28 14.84 -14.33 10.18
C PHE A 28 15.11 -13.28 11.26
N ASN A 29 15.28 -13.68 12.52
CA ASN A 29 15.60 -12.75 13.61
C ASN A 29 16.95 -12.05 13.39
N LYS A 30 17.97 -12.75 12.88
CA LYS A 30 19.26 -12.14 12.53
C LYS A 30 19.09 -11.08 11.43
N TYR A 31 18.34 -11.38 10.39
CA TYR A 31 18.04 -10.46 9.30
C TYR A 31 17.23 -9.25 9.77
N LYS A 32 16.16 -9.48 10.52
CA LYS A 32 15.29 -8.46 11.11
C LYS A 32 16.09 -7.42 11.91
N ASN A 33 17.04 -7.87 12.73
CA ASN A 33 17.86 -6.97 13.55
C ASN A 33 18.92 -6.19 12.75
N HIS A 34 19.14 -6.53 11.49
CA HIS A 34 20.11 -5.88 10.62
C HIS A 34 19.47 -4.83 9.70
N VAL A 35 18.20 -5.02 9.31
CA VAL A 35 17.53 -4.12 8.37
C VAL A 35 17.14 -2.79 9.04
N PRO A 36 17.19 -1.65 8.31
CA PRO A 36 16.90 -0.32 8.87
C PRO A 36 15.41 0.04 8.86
N PHE A 37 14.52 -0.93 8.67
CA PHE A 37 13.07 -0.71 8.55
C PHE A 37 12.30 -1.66 9.45
N ASP A 38 11.06 -1.30 9.75
CA ASP A 38 10.17 -2.11 10.56
C ASP A 38 9.77 -3.39 9.80
N ALA A 39 10.40 -4.49 10.19
CA ALA A 39 10.03 -5.83 9.74
C ALA A 39 9.00 -6.44 10.70
N ALA A 40 8.25 -7.43 10.20
CA ALA A 40 7.23 -8.13 10.97
C ALA A 40 7.74 -8.61 12.34
N PRO A 41 6.87 -8.64 13.38
CA PRO A 41 7.23 -9.08 14.72
C PRO A 41 7.93 -10.44 14.75
N SER A 42 7.46 -11.40 13.95
CA SER A 42 8.05 -12.73 13.80
C SER A 42 7.83 -13.28 12.38
N LEU A 43 8.56 -14.34 12.02
CA LEU A 43 8.33 -15.06 10.77
C LEU A 43 6.95 -15.74 10.75
N THR A 44 6.51 -16.26 11.89
CA THR A 44 5.18 -16.87 12.04
C THR A 44 4.07 -15.85 11.78
N HIS A 45 4.19 -14.66 12.36
CA HIS A 45 3.26 -13.56 12.11
C HIS A 45 3.24 -13.17 10.64
N LEU A 46 4.43 -13.05 10.02
CA LEU A 46 4.56 -12.70 8.61
C LEU A 46 3.90 -13.70 7.65
N LEU A 47 4.01 -15.00 7.92
CA LEU A 47 3.52 -16.04 7.01
C LEU A 47 2.09 -16.47 7.30
N PHE A 48 1.67 -16.42 8.57
CA PHE A 48 0.42 -17.03 9.00
C PHE A 48 -0.50 -16.08 9.75
N ASP A 49 -0.12 -14.81 9.98
CA ASP A 49 -0.90 -13.87 10.80
C ASP A 49 -1.23 -14.48 12.18
N ASP A 50 -0.24 -15.18 12.75
CA ASP A 50 -0.31 -15.98 13.98
C ASP A 50 -1.40 -17.08 13.99
N LYS A 51 -1.90 -17.48 12.81
CA LYS A 51 -2.82 -18.62 12.62
C LYS A 51 -2.04 -19.93 12.48
N LEU A 52 -2.76 -21.04 12.69
CA LEU A 52 -2.20 -22.40 12.67
C LEU A 52 -2.28 -23.11 11.32
N SER A 53 -2.94 -22.51 10.33
CA SER A 53 -3.22 -23.16 9.04
C SER A 53 -2.81 -22.26 7.89
N ASN A 54 -2.03 -22.82 6.97
CA ASN A 54 -1.77 -22.22 5.67
C ASN A 54 -2.80 -22.73 4.66
N ILE A 55 -3.48 -21.83 3.97
CA ILE A 55 -4.44 -22.15 2.91
C ILE A 55 -3.84 -22.04 1.51
N PHE A 56 -2.59 -21.57 1.41
CA PHE A 56 -1.90 -21.32 0.15
C PHE A 56 -0.99 -22.49 -0.24
N ASP A 57 -0.75 -22.64 -1.54
CA ASP A 57 0.24 -23.55 -2.09
C ASP A 57 1.66 -22.95 -1.94
N SER A 58 2.14 -22.94 -0.70
CA SER A 58 3.39 -22.27 -0.33
C SER A 58 4.61 -23.15 -0.56
N TYR A 59 5.66 -22.52 -1.08
CA TYR A 59 6.97 -23.10 -1.26
C TYR A 59 8.02 -22.27 -0.52
N GLU A 60 9.11 -22.92 -0.14
CA GLU A 60 10.29 -22.28 0.40
C GLU A 60 11.50 -22.53 -0.49
N VAL A 61 12.37 -21.53 -0.58
CA VAL A 61 13.69 -21.62 -1.21
C VAL A 61 14.74 -21.44 -0.12
N CYS A 62 15.52 -22.47 0.15
CA CYS A 62 16.58 -22.47 1.14
C CYS A 62 17.95 -22.52 0.45
N ILE A 63 18.88 -21.69 0.91
CA ILE A 63 20.25 -21.61 0.39
C ILE A 63 21.20 -21.94 1.54
N TYR A 64 22.09 -22.89 1.30
CA TYR A 64 23.05 -23.39 2.28
C TYR A 64 24.50 -23.14 1.86
N ASP A 65 25.32 -22.68 2.81
CA ASP A 65 26.78 -22.82 2.73
C ASP A 65 27.16 -24.05 3.54
N GLU A 66 27.53 -25.13 2.86
CA GLU A 66 27.65 -26.48 3.44
C GLU A 66 26.35 -26.91 4.14
N MET A 67 26.35 -26.99 5.48
CA MET A 67 25.17 -27.34 6.30
C MET A 67 24.49 -26.11 6.92
N LYS A 68 25.03 -24.90 6.72
CA LYS A 68 24.49 -23.69 7.34
C LYS A 68 23.45 -23.06 6.42
N LEU A 69 22.22 -22.88 6.91
CA LEU A 69 21.21 -22.06 6.22
C LEU A 69 21.65 -20.59 6.23
N ILE A 70 21.88 -20.02 5.04
CA ILE A 70 22.35 -18.64 4.86
C ILE A 70 21.33 -17.72 4.20
N ALA A 71 20.30 -18.27 3.57
CA ALA A 71 19.19 -17.50 3.01
C ALA A 71 17.95 -18.38 2.88
N CYS A 72 16.79 -17.78 3.11
CA CYS A 72 15.51 -18.45 2.94
C CYS A 72 14.48 -17.44 2.40
N GLY A 73 13.56 -17.92 1.56
CA GLY A 73 12.44 -17.12 1.11
C GLY A 73 11.21 -17.95 0.79
N PHE A 74 10.05 -17.41 1.18
CA PHE A 74 8.74 -18.03 0.96
C PHE A 74 8.01 -17.37 -0.20
N PHE A 75 7.22 -18.15 -0.92
CA PHE A 75 6.41 -17.71 -2.04
C PHE A 75 5.24 -18.67 -2.26
N ASP A 76 4.12 -18.17 -2.76
CA ASP A 76 2.92 -18.97 -3.00
C ASP A 76 2.67 -19.13 -4.49
N LEU A 77 2.25 -20.33 -4.88
CA LEU A 77 1.83 -20.62 -6.24
C LEU A 77 0.33 -20.34 -6.39
N GLY A 78 -0.01 -19.64 -7.46
CA GLY A 78 -1.37 -19.56 -7.98
C GLY A 78 -1.44 -20.24 -9.34
N LYS A 79 -2.60 -20.11 -9.99
CA LYS A 79 -2.84 -20.71 -11.31
C LYS A 79 -1.97 -20.10 -12.40
N ASP A 80 -2.02 -18.77 -12.51
CA ASP A 80 -1.35 -18.03 -13.60
C ASP A 80 -0.21 -17.15 -13.09
N ALA A 81 -0.20 -16.87 -11.78
CA ALA A 81 0.78 -16.04 -11.10
C ALA A 81 1.28 -16.69 -9.80
N SER A 82 2.52 -16.44 -9.42
CA SER A 82 3.06 -16.72 -8.09
C SER A 82 3.40 -15.42 -7.37
N THR A 83 3.42 -15.43 -6.04
CA THR A 83 3.67 -14.24 -5.22
C THR A 83 4.85 -14.47 -4.27
N GLY A 84 5.82 -13.56 -4.30
CA GLY A 84 6.93 -13.57 -3.34
C GLY A 84 6.48 -13.00 -1.99
N ILE A 85 6.50 -13.81 -0.93
CA ILE A 85 6.07 -13.39 0.41
C ILE A 85 7.21 -12.72 1.17
N THR A 86 8.36 -13.39 1.29
CA THR A 86 9.51 -12.83 2.01
C THR A 86 10.83 -13.40 1.51
N CYS A 87 11.90 -12.63 1.68
CA CYS A 87 13.28 -13.05 1.48
C CYS A 87 14.11 -12.51 2.64
N PHE A 88 14.81 -13.41 3.34
CA PHE A 88 15.71 -13.04 4.43
C PHE A 88 16.99 -13.86 4.33
N TYR A 89 18.10 -13.28 4.78
CA TYR A 89 19.41 -13.87 4.61
C TYR A 89 20.34 -13.48 5.74
N ASP A 90 21.43 -14.22 5.89
CA ASP A 90 22.47 -13.93 6.85
C ASP A 90 23.25 -12.68 6.39
N PRO A 91 23.23 -11.55 7.15
CA PRO A 91 23.92 -10.32 6.78
C PRO A 91 25.42 -10.49 6.49
N ASP A 92 26.07 -11.51 7.06
CA ASP A 92 27.48 -11.83 6.79
C ASP A 92 27.72 -12.21 5.31
N TYR A 93 26.64 -12.56 4.60
CA TYR A 93 26.63 -12.95 3.20
C TYR A 93 26.09 -11.84 2.26
N GLN A 94 25.96 -10.59 2.74
CA GLN A 94 25.42 -9.48 1.93
C GLN A 94 26.10 -9.32 0.56
N LYS A 95 27.40 -9.61 0.48
CA LYS A 95 28.21 -9.50 -0.76
C LYS A 95 27.74 -10.42 -1.89
N TYR A 96 26.94 -11.43 -1.59
CA TYR A 96 26.41 -12.39 -2.57
C TYR A 96 25.02 -12.01 -3.12
N SER A 97 24.43 -10.91 -2.63
CA SER A 97 23.11 -10.43 -3.05
C SER A 97 22.00 -11.50 -2.90
N LEU A 98 22.02 -12.23 -1.78
CA LEU A 98 21.14 -13.40 -1.58
C LEU A 98 19.65 -13.07 -1.68
N GLY A 99 19.21 -11.88 -1.25
CA GLY A 99 17.81 -11.44 -1.44
C GLY A 99 17.39 -11.40 -2.91
N LYS A 100 18.19 -10.77 -3.78
CA LYS A 100 17.93 -10.76 -5.24
C LYS A 100 18.05 -12.17 -5.84
N TYR A 101 18.95 -13.00 -5.31
CA TYR A 101 19.10 -14.38 -5.78
C TYR A 101 17.90 -15.26 -5.41
N LEU A 102 17.33 -15.14 -4.21
CA LEU A 102 16.10 -15.80 -3.81
C LEU A 102 14.94 -15.42 -4.74
N MET A 103 14.76 -14.13 -5.05
CA MET A 103 13.74 -13.69 -6.01
C MET A 103 13.94 -14.33 -7.39
N PHE A 104 15.18 -14.38 -7.88
CA PHE A 104 15.51 -15.05 -9.12
C PHE A 104 15.14 -16.55 -9.11
N LEU A 105 15.48 -17.27 -8.03
CA LEU A 105 15.17 -18.69 -7.90
C LEU A 105 13.66 -18.97 -7.90
N LYS A 106 12.87 -18.10 -7.23
CA LYS A 106 11.41 -18.19 -7.23
C LYS A 106 10.83 -18.00 -8.63
N MET A 107 11.27 -16.97 -9.37
CA MET A 107 10.86 -16.76 -10.75
C MET A 107 11.25 -17.93 -11.66
N ASP A 108 12.47 -18.45 -11.54
CA ASP A 108 12.94 -19.59 -12.33
C ASP A 108 12.13 -20.86 -12.02
N PHE A 109 11.78 -21.07 -10.76
CA PHE A 109 10.90 -22.16 -10.36
C PHE A 109 9.48 -21.99 -10.92
N SER A 110 8.85 -20.83 -10.73
CA SER A 110 7.50 -20.56 -11.25
C SER A 110 7.44 -20.73 -12.77
N LYS A 111 8.45 -20.26 -13.50
CA LYS A 111 8.53 -20.47 -14.94
C LYS A 111 8.57 -21.95 -15.33
N LYS A 112 9.30 -22.79 -14.57
CA LYS A 112 9.33 -24.25 -14.79
C LYS A 112 8.00 -24.93 -14.46
N GLN A 113 7.19 -24.32 -13.62
CA GLN A 113 5.81 -24.74 -13.33
C GLN A 113 4.79 -24.16 -14.30
N GLU A 114 5.24 -23.57 -15.43
CA GLU A 114 4.37 -22.94 -16.44
C GLU A 114 3.55 -21.75 -15.93
N ILE A 115 3.94 -21.16 -14.79
CA ILE A 115 3.34 -19.95 -14.24
C ILE A 115 3.92 -18.74 -14.98
N SER A 116 3.03 -17.89 -15.50
CA SER A 116 3.39 -16.80 -16.42
C SER A 116 3.85 -15.53 -15.71
N PHE A 117 3.31 -15.27 -14.50
CA PHE A 117 3.57 -14.03 -13.76
C PHE A 117 4.21 -14.30 -12.39
N PHE A 118 5.09 -13.40 -11.97
CA PHE A 118 5.64 -13.39 -10.61
C PHE A 118 5.40 -12.01 -10.01
N TYR A 119 4.66 -11.95 -8.90
CA TYR A 119 4.41 -10.73 -8.14
C TYR A 119 5.48 -10.56 -7.05
N PRO A 120 6.41 -9.60 -7.17
CA PRO A 120 7.49 -9.38 -6.18
C PRO A 120 7.03 -8.52 -4.99
N GLY A 121 5.74 -8.18 -4.90
CA GLY A 121 5.19 -7.20 -3.96
C GLY A 121 5.28 -5.77 -4.48
N TYR A 122 4.67 -4.84 -3.74
CA TYR A 122 4.61 -3.42 -4.11
C TYR A 122 5.98 -2.73 -4.05
N PHE A 123 6.10 -1.62 -4.76
CA PHE A 123 7.12 -0.59 -4.56
C PHE A 123 6.41 0.70 -4.14
N ALA A 124 7.13 1.60 -3.48
CA ALA A 124 6.60 2.90 -3.10
C ALA A 124 7.47 3.98 -3.75
N PRO A 125 6.89 4.88 -4.57
CA PRO A 125 7.61 6.02 -5.12
C PRO A 125 8.30 6.81 -4.02
N ASN A 126 9.55 7.24 -4.27
CA ASN A 126 10.39 7.95 -3.30
C ASN A 126 10.74 7.12 -2.04
N PHE A 127 10.62 5.80 -2.08
CA PHE A 127 11.06 4.90 -1.02
C PHE A 127 12.10 3.88 -1.54
N PRO A 128 13.39 4.28 -1.63
CA PRO A 128 14.43 3.50 -2.32
C PRO A 128 14.67 2.11 -1.75
N MET A 129 14.21 1.86 -0.52
CA MET A 129 14.31 0.57 0.15
C MET A 129 13.57 -0.55 -0.59
N PHE A 130 12.61 -0.23 -1.48
CA PHE A 130 11.93 -1.22 -2.33
C PHE A 130 12.43 -1.27 -3.77
N ASP A 131 13.35 -0.39 -4.16
CA ASP A 131 13.83 -0.28 -5.55
C ASP A 131 14.62 -1.52 -6.00
N TYR A 132 15.11 -2.34 -5.06
CA TYR A 132 15.80 -3.59 -5.40
C TYR A 132 14.95 -4.55 -6.25
N LYS A 133 13.62 -4.41 -6.20
CA LYS A 133 12.66 -5.17 -7.03
C LYS A 133 12.65 -4.71 -8.49
N LEU A 134 12.87 -3.41 -8.72
CA LEU A 134 12.79 -2.78 -10.03
C LEU A 134 13.95 -3.19 -10.95
N ASP A 135 15.09 -3.59 -10.37
CA ASP A 135 16.29 -3.97 -11.12
C ASP A 135 16.25 -5.38 -11.71
N LEU A 136 15.44 -6.28 -11.14
CA LEU A 136 15.63 -7.72 -11.32
C LEU A 136 15.20 -8.20 -12.72
N ALA A 137 14.16 -7.59 -13.27
CA ALA A 137 13.58 -7.92 -14.56
C ALA A 137 13.03 -6.68 -15.27
N LYS A 138 13.75 -5.55 -15.18
CA LYS A 138 13.29 -4.22 -15.64
C LYS A 138 12.49 -4.23 -16.96
N PRO A 139 12.98 -4.85 -18.07
CA PRO A 139 12.27 -4.85 -19.36
C PRO A 139 10.96 -5.66 -19.40
N PHE A 140 10.66 -6.42 -18.35
CA PHE A 140 9.47 -7.27 -18.20
C PHE A 140 8.67 -6.89 -16.96
N LEU A 141 9.00 -5.77 -16.32
CA LEU A 141 8.29 -5.30 -15.15
C LEU A 141 7.06 -4.53 -15.59
N GLU A 142 5.93 -4.82 -14.95
CA GLU A 142 4.68 -4.11 -15.16
C GLU A 142 4.18 -3.54 -13.83
N PHE A 143 3.44 -2.45 -13.90
CA PHE A 143 2.69 -1.90 -12.77
C PHE A 143 1.20 -1.83 -13.11
N LEU A 144 0.35 -1.95 -12.10
CA LEU A 144 -1.09 -1.77 -12.25
C LEU A 144 -1.41 -0.27 -12.21
N ASP A 145 -1.83 0.29 -13.33
CA ASP A 145 -2.39 1.64 -13.40
C ASP A 145 -3.84 1.60 -12.88
N LEU A 146 -4.06 2.16 -11.69
CA LEU A 146 -5.37 2.16 -11.04
C LEU A 146 -6.43 2.93 -11.83
N SER A 147 -6.04 3.97 -12.59
CA SER A 147 -6.99 4.79 -13.35
C SER A 147 -7.58 4.04 -14.55
N THR A 148 -6.80 3.13 -15.14
CA THR A 148 -7.22 2.31 -16.29
C THR A 148 -7.53 0.87 -15.91
N SER A 149 -7.16 0.45 -14.69
CA SER A 149 -7.17 -0.94 -14.24
C SER A 149 -6.41 -1.89 -15.19
N GLN A 150 -5.31 -1.40 -15.78
CA GLN A 150 -4.48 -2.16 -16.72
C GLN A 150 -3.05 -2.29 -16.21
N TRP A 151 -2.44 -3.44 -16.48
CA TRP A 151 -1.00 -3.62 -16.33
C TRP A 151 -0.29 -2.92 -17.48
N LYS A 152 0.68 -2.07 -17.15
CA LYS A 152 1.49 -1.31 -18.12
C LYS A 152 2.98 -1.56 -17.88
N PRO A 153 3.82 -1.50 -18.93
CA PRO A 153 5.27 -1.56 -18.77
C PRO A 153 5.77 -0.52 -17.76
N PHE A 154 6.69 -0.92 -16.88
CA PHE A 154 7.24 -0.02 -15.86
C PHE A 154 7.99 1.17 -16.46
N GLU A 155 8.49 1.05 -17.69
CA GLU A 155 9.09 2.16 -18.43
C GLU A 155 8.13 3.33 -18.68
N GLU A 156 6.81 3.10 -18.65
CA GLU A 156 5.78 4.13 -18.75
C GLU A 156 5.41 4.75 -17.39
N TYR A 157 6.05 4.31 -16.30
CA TYR A 157 5.74 4.81 -14.96
C TYR A 157 6.32 6.21 -14.74
N GLU A 158 5.43 7.20 -14.60
CA GLU A 158 5.80 8.57 -14.28
C GLU A 158 5.68 8.83 -12.77
N TYR A 159 6.82 9.09 -12.11
CA TYR A 159 6.87 9.34 -10.66
C TYR A 159 6.11 10.60 -10.22
N SER A 160 5.85 11.53 -11.15
CA SER A 160 5.03 12.72 -10.91
C SER A 160 3.52 12.47 -11.04
N GLU A 161 3.11 11.38 -11.69
CA GLU A 161 1.71 11.09 -12.03
C GLU A 161 1.13 9.97 -11.15
N THR A 162 1.41 10.01 -9.85
CA THR A 162 0.82 9.06 -8.90
C THR A 162 -0.67 9.40 -8.63
N PRO A 163 -1.51 8.41 -8.26
CA PRO A 163 -2.87 8.67 -7.81
C PRO A 163 -2.95 9.77 -6.75
N PHE A 164 -2.03 9.77 -5.79
CA PHE A 164 -1.97 10.79 -4.75
C PHE A 164 -1.65 12.19 -5.31
N ALA A 165 -0.75 12.28 -6.30
CA ALA A 165 -0.43 13.54 -6.97
C ALA A 165 -1.63 14.06 -7.78
N GLU A 166 -2.33 13.19 -8.50
CA GLU A 166 -3.56 13.56 -9.23
C GLU A 166 -4.65 14.06 -8.26
N MET A 167 -4.92 13.32 -7.18
CA MET A 167 -5.87 13.74 -6.14
C MET A 167 -5.51 15.12 -5.58
N THR A 168 -4.22 15.33 -5.26
CA THR A 168 -3.74 16.61 -4.72
C THR A 168 -3.95 17.74 -5.71
N GLN A 169 -3.50 17.58 -6.96
CA GLN A 169 -3.67 18.59 -8.01
C GLN A 169 -5.15 18.92 -8.23
N LYS A 170 -6.02 17.90 -8.29
CA LYS A 170 -7.45 18.11 -8.52
C LYS A 170 -8.11 18.84 -7.36
N LEU A 171 -7.75 18.51 -6.13
CA LEU A 171 -8.23 19.24 -4.96
C LEU A 171 -7.68 20.67 -4.91
N GLU A 172 -6.45 20.94 -5.38
CA GLU A 172 -5.91 22.30 -5.57
C GLU A 172 -6.70 23.11 -6.61
N GLU A 173 -7.08 22.50 -7.73
CA GLU A 173 -7.97 23.13 -8.73
C GLU A 173 -9.32 23.54 -8.10
N LEU A 174 -9.90 22.67 -7.28
CA LEU A 174 -11.14 22.96 -6.54
C LEU A 174 -10.94 24.03 -5.46
N SER A 175 -9.84 23.97 -4.72
CA SER A 175 -9.47 24.98 -3.72
C SER A 175 -9.41 26.37 -4.33
N ALA A 176 -8.75 26.53 -5.50
CA ALA A 176 -8.71 27.80 -6.21
C ALA A 176 -10.13 28.30 -6.59
N CYS A 177 -11.04 27.39 -6.95
CA CYS A 177 -12.44 27.72 -7.25
C CYS A 177 -13.23 28.17 -6.01
N LEU A 178 -12.97 27.57 -4.85
CA LEU A 178 -13.55 27.94 -3.56
C LEU A 178 -13.01 29.29 -3.06
N THR A 179 -11.69 29.52 -3.15
CA THR A 179 -11.06 30.80 -2.78
C THR A 179 -11.59 31.97 -3.60
N LYS A 180 -11.78 31.79 -4.92
CA LYS A 180 -12.41 32.82 -5.78
C LYS A 180 -13.82 33.20 -5.34
N ARG A 181 -14.49 32.32 -4.58
CA ARG A 181 -15.84 32.51 -4.03
C ARG A 181 -15.81 32.94 -2.56
N ASN A 182 -14.64 33.24 -2.00
CA ASN A 182 -14.42 33.56 -0.58
C ASN A 182 -14.97 32.46 0.35
N PHE A 183 -14.78 31.20 -0.03
CA PHE A 183 -15.24 30.05 0.74
C PHE A 183 -14.06 29.40 1.48
N GLU A 184 -14.13 29.34 2.81
CA GLU A 184 -13.08 28.77 3.65
C GLU A 184 -13.02 27.24 3.53
N HIS A 185 -11.81 26.71 3.45
CA HIS A 185 -11.57 25.27 3.34
C HIS A 185 -10.13 24.95 3.77
N THR A 186 -9.90 23.70 4.17
CA THR A 186 -8.60 23.21 4.61
C THR A 186 -8.27 21.88 3.92
N PHE A 187 -7.02 21.73 3.51
CA PHE A 187 -6.47 20.46 3.04
C PHE A 187 -6.04 19.60 4.22
N LEU A 188 -6.48 18.34 4.24
CA LEU A 188 -6.06 17.41 5.27
C LEU A 188 -5.64 16.09 4.64
N LYS A 189 -4.46 15.62 5.04
CA LYS A 189 -4.02 14.25 4.79
C LYS A 189 -4.63 13.35 5.85
N TYR A 190 -5.16 12.20 5.44
CA TYR A 190 -5.77 11.26 6.38
C TYR A 190 -4.75 10.23 6.83
N GLU A 191 -4.59 10.03 8.15
CA GLU A 191 -3.58 9.08 8.66
C GLU A 191 -4.04 7.61 8.65
N TYR A 192 -5.34 7.36 8.57
CA TYR A 192 -5.92 6.02 8.73
C TYR A 192 -6.59 5.51 7.46
N PHE A 193 -6.15 6.02 6.30
CA PHE A 193 -6.69 5.63 4.99
C PHE A 193 -6.44 4.15 4.66
N ASP A 194 -5.51 3.52 5.36
CA ASP A 194 -5.15 2.10 5.23
C ASP A 194 -5.84 1.21 6.27
N ALA A 195 -6.74 1.75 7.09
CA ALA A 195 -7.39 1.01 8.18
C ALA A 195 -8.08 -0.26 7.70
N GLU A 196 -8.68 -0.22 6.50
CA GLU A 196 -9.37 -1.36 5.89
C GLU A 196 -8.45 -2.53 5.51
N LEU A 197 -7.13 -2.29 5.41
CA LEU A 197 -6.14 -3.36 5.23
C LEU A 197 -5.99 -4.23 6.47
N SER A 198 -6.40 -3.75 7.65
CA SER A 198 -6.42 -4.55 8.87
C SER A 198 -7.47 -5.65 8.81
N ALA A 199 -7.09 -6.86 9.23
CA ALA A 199 -8.00 -8.00 9.31
C ALA A 199 -9.26 -7.73 10.17
N THR A 200 -9.18 -6.83 11.16
CA THR A 200 -10.31 -6.50 12.04
C THR A 200 -11.26 -5.46 11.45
N MET A 201 -10.81 -4.67 10.47
CA MET A 201 -11.57 -3.56 9.88
C MET A 201 -11.95 -3.83 8.41
N ASN A 202 -11.46 -4.92 7.82
CA ASN A 202 -11.75 -5.27 6.44
C ASN A 202 -13.26 -5.41 6.22
N GLY A 203 -13.76 -4.72 5.18
CA GLY A 203 -15.17 -4.74 4.79
C GLY A 203 -16.08 -3.88 5.65
N THR A 204 -15.53 -3.03 6.52
CA THR A 204 -16.33 -2.09 7.34
C THR A 204 -16.69 -0.80 6.61
N GLY A 205 -16.13 -0.52 5.42
CA GLY A 205 -16.40 0.69 4.66
C GLY A 205 -15.68 1.92 5.23
N THR A 206 -14.50 1.73 5.84
CA THR A 206 -13.72 2.86 6.36
C THR A 206 -13.34 3.80 5.23
N PHE A 207 -13.25 5.08 5.56
CA PHE A 207 -12.80 6.09 4.60
C PHE A 207 -11.34 5.86 4.23
N ASP A 208 -11.05 5.64 2.96
CA ASP A 208 -9.77 5.17 2.43
C ASP A 208 -9.06 6.19 1.53
N PHE A 209 -9.55 7.44 1.48
CA PHE A 209 -8.91 8.51 0.72
C PHE A 209 -7.79 9.17 1.55
N PRO A 210 -6.55 9.21 1.04
CA PRO A 210 -5.40 9.72 1.79
C PRO A 210 -5.37 11.25 1.91
N ILE A 211 -6.19 11.96 1.14
CA ILE A 211 -6.30 13.42 1.15
C ILE A 211 -7.72 13.85 0.83
N PHE A 212 -8.19 14.88 1.52
CA PHE A 212 -9.51 15.48 1.27
C PHE A 212 -9.53 16.97 1.61
N LEU A 213 -10.56 17.65 1.13
CA LEU A 213 -10.88 19.02 1.49
C LEU A 213 -12.00 19.04 2.54
N LEU A 214 -11.70 19.69 3.67
CA LEU A 214 -12.68 20.01 4.70
C LEU A 214 -13.18 21.43 4.49
N CYS A 215 -14.49 21.57 4.31
CA CYS A 215 -15.18 22.84 4.03
C CYS A 215 -16.02 23.36 5.21
N PHE A 216 -15.97 22.67 6.36
CA PHE A 216 -16.84 22.87 7.51
C PHE A 216 -16.01 23.00 8.78
N GLU A 217 -16.53 23.71 9.78
CA GLU A 217 -15.88 23.77 11.09
C GLU A 217 -15.81 22.37 11.71
N ARG A 218 -14.70 22.08 12.40
CA ARG A 218 -14.51 20.82 13.10
C ARG A 218 -15.44 20.77 14.31
N ASP A 219 -16.57 20.10 14.17
CA ASP A 219 -17.46 19.76 15.27
C ASP A 219 -17.50 18.24 15.45
N ASN A 220 -17.16 17.77 16.65
CA ASN A 220 -17.17 16.35 17.01
C ASN A 220 -18.59 15.75 17.09
N SER A 221 -19.63 16.59 17.03
CA SER A 221 -21.03 16.17 17.11
C SER A 221 -21.74 16.06 15.74
N ILE A 222 -21.09 16.46 14.65
CA ILE A 222 -21.69 16.48 13.30
C ILE A 222 -20.79 15.75 12.30
N SER A 223 -21.37 14.80 11.57
CA SER A 223 -20.76 14.20 10.39
C SER A 223 -20.60 15.24 9.30
N ASN A 224 -19.39 15.78 9.16
CA ASN A 224 -19.12 16.87 8.25
C ASN A 224 -18.92 16.34 6.83
N PRO A 225 -19.60 16.93 5.83
CA PRO A 225 -19.32 16.58 4.46
C PRO A 225 -17.87 16.93 4.11
N ILE A 226 -17.18 16.01 3.46
CA ILE A 226 -15.82 16.21 2.96
C ILE A 226 -15.83 16.04 1.45
N ILE A 227 -14.86 16.69 0.80
CA ILE A 227 -14.70 16.59 -0.64
C ILE A 227 -13.43 15.81 -0.94
N ILE A 228 -13.60 14.77 -1.73
CA ILE A 228 -12.52 13.94 -2.26
C ILE A 228 -12.49 14.04 -3.78
N TYR A 229 -11.37 13.60 -4.36
CA TYR A 229 -11.29 13.31 -5.78
C TYR A 229 -10.95 11.83 -5.94
N ASP A 230 -11.76 11.12 -6.72
CA ASP A 230 -11.56 9.71 -7.03
C ASP A 230 -10.91 9.58 -8.41
N VAL A 231 -9.70 9.01 -8.45
CA VAL A 231 -8.91 8.81 -9.68
C VAL A 231 -9.46 7.70 -10.57
N ILE A 232 -10.29 6.80 -10.02
CA ILE A 232 -10.91 5.71 -10.76
C ILE A 232 -12.10 6.25 -11.54
N SER A 233 -13.03 6.94 -10.87
CA SER A 233 -14.17 7.57 -11.52
C SER A 233 -13.85 8.91 -12.20
N ARG A 234 -12.68 9.51 -11.89
CA ARG A 234 -12.23 10.84 -12.34
C ARG A 234 -13.20 11.96 -11.97
N GLN A 235 -13.78 11.86 -10.78
CA GLN A 235 -14.79 12.80 -10.29
C GLN A 235 -14.41 13.34 -8.92
N TYR A 236 -14.86 14.56 -8.65
CA TYR A 236 -14.98 15.10 -7.31
C TYR A 236 -16.22 14.49 -6.65
N HIS A 237 -16.11 14.02 -5.42
CA HIS A 237 -17.25 13.54 -4.63
C HIS A 237 -17.41 14.36 -3.36
N LEU A 238 -18.64 14.77 -3.08
CA LEU A 238 -19.04 15.30 -1.78
C LEU A 238 -19.66 14.14 -1.00
N VAL A 239 -19.03 13.76 0.10
CA VAL A 239 -19.41 12.58 0.90
C VAL A 239 -19.55 12.96 2.37
N VAL A 240 -20.37 12.23 3.11
CA VAL A 240 -20.49 12.36 4.57
C VAL A 240 -19.74 11.20 5.21
N CYS A 241 -18.94 11.52 6.23
CA CYS A 241 -18.23 10.53 7.02
C CYS A 241 -18.65 10.61 8.49
N ASP A 242 -18.92 9.45 9.08
CA ASP A 242 -19.17 9.30 10.51
C ASP A 242 -17.87 8.92 11.24
N VAL A 243 -17.77 9.30 12.50
CA VAL A 243 -16.66 8.88 13.37
C VAL A 243 -16.95 7.49 13.92
N VAL A 244 -16.15 6.51 13.51
CA VAL A 244 -16.23 5.12 14.00
C VAL A 244 -15.52 4.98 15.33
N TYR A 245 -14.38 5.66 15.48
CA TYR A 245 -13.53 5.54 16.65
C TYR A 245 -12.73 6.82 16.89
N HIS A 246 -12.74 7.31 18.13
CA HIS A 246 -11.91 8.44 18.54
C HIS A 246 -10.52 7.94 18.94
N LEU A 247 -9.48 8.45 18.30
CA LEU A 247 -8.10 8.10 18.62
C LEU A 247 -7.55 9.16 19.58
N ASN A 248 -7.11 8.72 20.75
CA ASN A 248 -6.46 9.57 21.75
C ASN A 248 -5.05 9.93 21.28
N ASN A 249 -4.94 10.77 20.26
CA ASN A 249 -3.67 11.27 19.79
C ASN A 249 -3.21 12.43 20.65
N GLU A 250 -2.03 12.29 21.25
CA GLU A 250 -1.44 13.32 22.13
C GLU A 250 -1.05 14.61 21.38
N LYS A 251 -0.98 14.57 20.04
CA LYS A 251 -0.62 15.72 19.18
C LYS A 251 -1.47 15.77 17.92
N ILE A 252 -2.24 16.86 17.78
CA ILE A 252 -2.89 17.25 16.53
C ILE A 252 -1.81 17.79 15.57
N LYS A 253 -1.77 17.28 14.35
CA LYS A 253 -0.87 17.75 13.29
C LYS A 253 -1.63 18.72 12.37
N LEU A 254 -1.02 19.85 12.01
CA LEU A 254 -1.72 20.95 11.33
C LEU A 254 -2.32 20.54 9.97
N ASP A 255 -1.59 19.75 9.18
CA ASP A 255 -1.98 19.34 7.81
C ASP A 255 -2.57 17.92 7.73
N PHE A 256 -2.86 17.32 8.88
CA PHE A 256 -3.38 15.95 8.95
C PHE A 256 -4.70 15.91 9.72
N TYR A 257 -5.55 15.00 9.29
CA TYR A 257 -6.65 14.51 10.09
C TYR A 257 -6.22 13.20 10.75
N ASN A 258 -5.90 13.29 12.04
CA ASN A 258 -5.45 12.17 12.85
C ASN A 258 -6.32 11.96 14.10
N GLU A 259 -7.44 12.64 14.22
CA GLU A 259 -8.25 12.62 15.44
C GLU A 259 -9.13 11.37 15.51
N ASN A 260 -9.68 10.94 14.36
CA ASN A 260 -10.72 9.92 14.32
C ASN A 260 -10.57 8.95 13.16
N LEU A 261 -11.03 7.73 13.38
CA LEU A 261 -11.34 6.79 12.30
C LEU A 261 -12.67 7.17 11.66
N LEU A 262 -12.68 7.33 10.34
CA LEU A 262 -13.82 7.77 9.55
C LEU A 262 -14.40 6.60 8.77
N GLN A 263 -15.72 6.59 8.61
CA GLN A 263 -16.45 5.68 7.73
C GLN A 263 -17.32 6.50 6.78
N MET A 264 -17.24 6.21 5.48
CA MET A 264 -18.08 6.88 4.50
C MET A 264 -19.50 6.32 4.58
N THR A 265 -20.46 7.15 4.96
CA THR A 265 -21.85 6.71 5.21
C THR A 265 -22.83 7.19 4.15
N GLN A 266 -22.55 8.33 3.50
CA GLN A 266 -23.42 8.86 2.45
C GLN A 266 -22.62 9.50 1.32
N HIS A 267 -23.10 9.31 0.09
CA HIS A 267 -22.64 10.04 -1.09
C HIS A 267 -23.69 11.09 -1.45
N LEU A 268 -23.30 12.36 -1.46
CA LEU A 268 -24.23 13.48 -1.66
C LEU A 268 -24.23 13.97 -3.11
N PHE A 269 -23.06 14.05 -3.73
CA PHE A 269 -22.90 14.62 -5.07
C PHE A 269 -21.58 14.18 -5.71
N ALA A 270 -21.56 14.04 -7.04
CA ALA A 270 -20.34 13.84 -7.81
C ALA A 270 -20.35 14.67 -9.10
N THR A 271 -19.17 15.11 -9.53
CA THR A 271 -18.98 15.84 -10.79
C THR A 271 -17.53 15.81 -11.25
N GLU A 272 -17.30 15.91 -12.55
CA GLU A 272 -15.95 16.05 -13.13
C GLU A 272 -15.41 17.48 -13.03
N SER A 273 -16.27 18.48 -12.77
CA SER A 273 -15.91 19.90 -12.78
C SER A 273 -15.68 20.46 -11.38
N ALA A 274 -14.50 21.02 -11.16
CA ALA A 274 -14.14 21.77 -9.98
C ALA A 274 -15.08 22.97 -9.74
N GLU A 275 -15.41 23.73 -10.80
CA GLU A 275 -16.35 24.85 -10.69
C GLU A 275 -17.76 24.41 -10.30
N ALA A 276 -18.24 23.29 -10.84
CA ALA A 276 -19.55 22.76 -10.50
C ALA A 276 -19.58 22.31 -9.03
N MET A 277 -18.55 21.60 -8.56
CA MET A 277 -18.42 21.21 -7.15
C MET A 277 -18.37 22.43 -6.24
N ALA A 278 -17.53 23.43 -6.56
CA ALA A 278 -17.45 24.68 -5.79
C ALA A 278 -18.79 25.42 -5.74
N LEU A 279 -19.57 25.41 -6.83
CA LEU A 279 -20.90 26.02 -6.87
C LEU A 279 -21.90 25.27 -6.00
N VAL A 280 -21.87 23.94 -5.99
CA VAL A 280 -22.73 23.12 -5.12
C VAL A 280 -22.40 23.39 -3.66
N VAL A 281 -21.13 23.35 -3.27
CA VAL A 281 -20.69 23.56 -1.89
C VAL A 281 -21.06 24.97 -1.41
N SER A 282 -20.72 26.00 -2.20
CA SER A 282 -21.02 27.39 -1.83
C SER A 282 -22.52 27.71 -1.76
N LYS A 283 -23.35 27.09 -2.61
CA LYS A 283 -24.81 27.33 -2.60
C LYS A 283 -25.56 26.51 -1.57
N SER A 284 -25.21 25.24 -1.39
CA SER A 284 -25.86 24.34 -0.43
C SER A 284 -25.70 24.85 1.00
N LEU A 285 -24.62 25.58 1.30
CA LEU A 285 -24.34 26.11 2.64
C LEU A 285 -24.86 27.52 2.92
N GLN A 286 -25.08 28.34 1.89
CA GLN A 286 -25.73 29.64 2.07
C GLN A 286 -27.18 29.51 2.55
N LYS A 287 -27.88 28.41 2.22
CA LYS A 287 -29.23 28.13 2.73
C LYS A 287 -29.25 27.79 4.23
N THR A 288 -28.30 26.99 4.70
CA THR A 288 -28.27 26.51 6.10
C THR A 288 -27.96 27.62 7.10
N ILE A 289 -27.08 28.57 6.74
CA ILE A 289 -26.77 29.74 7.59
C ILE A 289 -27.93 30.76 7.60
N GLY A 290 -28.71 30.84 6.51
CA GLY A 290 -29.89 31.70 6.42
C GLY A 290 -31.06 31.23 7.28
N GLU A 291 -31.28 29.91 7.38
CA GLU A 291 -32.37 29.32 8.17
C GLU A 291 -32.08 29.24 9.67
N MET A 292 -30.81 29.24 10.10
CA MET A 292 -30.47 29.36 11.54
C MET A 292 -30.51 30.80 12.07
N LYS A 293 -30.60 31.81 11.20
CA LYS A 293 -30.67 33.24 11.56
C LYS A 293 -32.08 33.85 11.43
N SER A 294 -33.09 33.06 11.08
CA SER A 294 -34.51 33.45 11.06
C SER A 294 -35.29 32.77 12.18
#